data_AF-A0A964M9C2-F1
#
_entry.id   AF-A0A964M9C2-F1
#
_cell.length_a   1.000
_cell.length_b   1.000
_cell.length_c   1.000
_cell.angle_alpha   90.00
_cell.angle_beta   90.00
_cell.angle_gamma   90.00
#
_symmetry.space_group_name_H-M   'P 1'
#
loop_
_entity.id
_entity.type
_entity.pdbx_description
1 polymer ?
#
loop_
_entity_poly.entity_id
_entity_poly.type
_entity_poly.pdbx_seq_one_letter_code
_entity_poly.pdbx_strand_id
1 'polypeptide(L)'
;MWKKIALTTLLTGGLVAPLFGETLIGTYVAKYGIFGKVAKATGTYQKEGNRYRIFVDTRAVGMVASLSKHLRETFESKGKVVKGVLVPDTYTMTIKRGSKFYKYIYKFDRKKYVIYKLRYFNGKLEYNRTLPYWVNFDVLSLYFSLPHLMKPGKKRYTF
;
A
#
# COMPACT_ATOMS: atom_id res chain seq x y z
N MET A 1 -17.45 20.00 -2.16
CA MET A 1 -18.33 19.47 -1.09
C MET A 1 -17.49 18.65 -0.12
N TRP A 2 -17.06 19.25 0.99
CA TRP A 2 -16.15 18.63 1.97
C TRP A 2 -16.92 17.64 2.85
N LYS A 3 -16.38 16.43 3.05
CA LYS A 3 -16.86 15.51 4.09
C LYS A 3 -15.91 15.55 5.28
N LYS A 4 -16.46 15.95 6.42
CA LYS A 4 -15.80 15.99 7.72
C LYS A 4 -15.30 14.58 8.10
N ILE A 5 -14.05 14.49 8.54
CA ILE A 5 -13.50 13.28 9.17
C ILE A 5 -13.84 13.39 10.65
N ALA A 6 -14.63 12.44 11.18
CA ALA A 6 -14.86 12.33 12.60
C ALA A 6 -13.77 11.43 13.22
N LEU A 7 -13.09 11.94 14.24
CA LEU A 7 -12.18 11.19 15.09
C LEU A 7 -12.94 10.91 16.40
N THR A 8 -13.29 9.65 16.65
CA THR A 8 -13.93 9.25 17.90
C THR A 8 -12.94 8.40 18.69
N THR A 9 -12.50 8.91 19.83
CA THR A 9 -11.66 8.17 20.78
C THR A 9 -12.54 7.74 21.95
N LEU A 10 -12.65 6.44 22.21
CA LEU A 10 -13.26 5.91 23.44
C LEU A 10 -12.13 5.49 24.37
N LEU A 11 -12.09 6.05 25.59
CA LEU A 11 -11.20 5.61 26.66
C LEU A 11 -12.00 4.81 27.69
N THR A 12 -11.66 3.53 27.86
CA THR A 12 -12.02 2.74 29.05
C THR A 12 -10.75 2.27 29.72
N GLY A 13 -10.64 2.57 31.02
CA GLY A 13 -9.44 2.38 31.83
C GLY A 13 -9.05 0.92 32.06
N GLY A 14 -7.74 0.69 32.05
CA GLY A 14 -7.03 -0.53 32.39
C GLY A 14 -5.56 -0.33 32.02
N LEU A 15 -4.64 -0.44 32.97
CA LEU A 15 -3.21 -0.17 32.79
C LEU A 15 -2.56 -1.30 31.98
N VAL A 16 -2.87 -1.34 30.69
CA VAL A 16 -2.10 -2.04 29.67
C VAL A 16 -1.17 -0.98 29.10
N ALA A 17 0.16 -1.21 29.17
CA ALA A 17 1.08 -0.36 28.44
C ALA A 17 0.57 -0.23 27.00
N PRO A 18 0.18 0.97 26.53
CA PRO A 18 -0.31 1.10 25.17
C PRO A 18 0.87 0.79 24.25
N LEU A 19 0.82 -0.40 23.63
CA LEU A 19 1.51 -0.62 22.36
C LEU A 19 0.87 0.36 21.39
N PHE A 20 1.41 1.59 21.35
CA PHE A 20 0.89 2.69 20.53
C PHE A 20 1.11 2.33 19.05
N GLY A 21 0.18 1.55 18.53
CA GLY A 21 0.05 1.24 17.12
C GLY A 21 -0.73 2.35 16.44
N GLU A 22 -0.06 3.26 15.74
CA GLU A 22 -0.77 4.25 14.93
C GLU A 22 -1.39 3.55 13.72
N THR A 23 -2.72 3.61 13.59
CA THR A 23 -3.44 3.06 12.43
C THR A 23 -4.23 4.16 11.72
N LEU A 24 -3.97 4.34 10.43
CA LEU A 24 -4.74 5.23 9.55
C LEU A 24 -5.47 4.39 8.52
N ILE A 25 -6.76 4.66 8.30
CA ILE A 25 -7.60 3.94 7.34
C ILE A 25 -8.18 4.95 6.34
N GLY A 26 -8.01 4.68 5.05
CA GLY A 26 -8.57 5.48 3.96
C GLY A 26 -9.45 4.63 3.05
N THR A 27 -10.55 5.18 2.54
CA THR A 27 -11.36 4.53 1.51
C THR A 27 -11.62 5.50 0.36
N TYR A 28 -11.37 5.04 -0.86
CA TYR A 28 -11.61 5.79 -2.09
C TYR A 28 -12.57 5.01 -3.01
N VAL A 29 -13.44 5.73 -3.71
CA VAL A 29 -14.39 5.17 -4.67
C VAL A 29 -14.30 5.98 -5.96
N ALA A 30 -13.85 5.34 -7.04
CA ALA A 30 -13.81 5.93 -8.35
C ALA A 30 -15.17 5.81 -9.05
N LYS A 31 -15.59 6.88 -9.73
CA LYS A 31 -16.79 6.90 -10.58
C LYS A 31 -16.43 7.38 -11.99
N TYR A 32 -17.09 6.84 -13.00
CA TYR A 32 -16.85 7.22 -14.40
C TYR A 32 -18.15 7.30 -15.21
N GLY A 33 -18.50 8.51 -15.62
CA GLY A 33 -19.63 8.81 -16.51
C GLY A 33 -20.94 8.11 -16.12
N ILE A 34 -21.65 7.63 -17.14
CA ILE A 34 -22.90 6.87 -17.00
C ILE A 34 -22.72 5.51 -16.31
N PHE A 35 -21.48 5.01 -16.22
CA PHE A 35 -21.18 3.69 -15.66
C PHE A 35 -21.12 3.68 -14.13
N GLY A 36 -21.25 4.85 -13.49
CA GLY A 36 -21.33 4.96 -12.04
C GLY A 36 -20.03 4.57 -11.35
N LYS A 37 -20.11 3.82 -10.24
CA LYS A 37 -18.94 3.38 -9.47
C LYS A 37 -18.19 2.30 -10.24
N VAL A 38 -16.89 2.51 -10.46
CA VAL A 38 -16.05 1.60 -11.25
C VAL A 38 -14.94 0.93 -10.45
N ALA A 39 -14.46 1.57 -9.37
CA ALA A 39 -13.48 0.98 -8.48
C ALA A 39 -13.70 1.41 -7.02
N LYS A 40 -13.28 0.55 -6.09
CA LYS A 40 -13.17 0.85 -4.66
C LYS A 40 -11.76 0.49 -4.19
N ALA A 41 -11.13 1.37 -3.43
CA ALA A 41 -9.87 1.13 -2.77
C ALA A 41 -10.01 1.36 -1.27
N THR A 42 -9.41 0.50 -0.46
CA THR A 42 -9.26 0.68 0.99
C THR A 42 -7.79 0.54 1.33
N GLY A 43 -7.24 1.53 2.01
CA GLY A 43 -5.84 1.56 2.44
C GLY A 43 -5.76 1.58 3.97
N THR A 44 -4.75 0.93 4.51
CA THR A 44 -4.38 0.98 5.93
C THR A 44 -2.89 1.26 6.05
N TYR A 45 -2.53 2.26 6.86
CA TYR A 45 -1.17 2.45 7.36
C TYR A 45 -1.14 2.04 8.82
N GLN A 46 -0.19 1.20 9.20
CA GLN A 46 0.04 0.74 10.56
C GLN A 46 1.50 1.00 10.91
N LYS A 47 1.75 1.53 12.11
CA LYS A 47 3.10 1.74 12.64
C LYS A 47 3.19 1.20 14.05
N GLU A 48 4.20 0.38 14.30
CA GLU A 48 4.49 -0.22 15.60
C GLU A 48 5.98 -0.02 15.89
N GLY A 49 6.28 0.83 16.87
CA GLY A 49 7.65 1.28 17.14
C GLY A 49 8.29 1.92 15.89
N ASN A 50 9.38 1.31 15.41
CA ASN A 50 10.08 1.75 14.20
C ASN A 50 9.68 0.97 12.95
N ARG A 51 8.67 0.10 12.99
CA ARG A 51 8.21 -0.67 11.83
C ARG A 51 6.92 -0.11 11.29
N TYR A 52 6.75 -0.21 9.99
CA TYR A 52 5.50 0.16 9.34
C TYR A 52 4.98 -0.96 8.44
N ARG A 53 3.67 -0.90 8.20
CA ARG A 53 2.96 -1.66 7.19
C ARG A 53 1.94 -0.76 6.50
N ILE A 54 2.06 -0.63 5.19
CA ILE A 54 1.01 -0.08 4.34
C ILE A 54 0.36 -1.24 3.61
N PHE A 55 -0.96 -1.31 3.62
CA PHE A 55 -1.73 -2.27 2.85
C PHE A 55 -2.84 -1.54 2.09
N VAL A 56 -2.97 -1.82 0.80
CA VAL A 56 -4.02 -1.27 -0.06
C VAL A 56 -4.73 -2.42 -0.75
N ASP A 57 -6.06 -2.42 -0.71
CA ASP A 57 -6.93 -3.36 -1.39
C ASP A 57 -7.82 -2.59 -2.36
N THR A 58 -7.65 -2.87 -3.65
CA THR A 58 -8.39 -2.24 -4.73
C THR A 58 -9.19 -3.29 -5.48
N ARG A 59 -10.42 -2.95 -5.87
CA ARG A 59 -11.30 -3.85 -6.62
C ARG A 59 -12.15 -3.08 -7.62
N ALA A 60 -12.32 -3.68 -8.79
CA ALA A 60 -13.34 -3.26 -9.73
C ALA A 60 -14.74 -3.51 -9.14
N VAL A 61 -15.67 -2.60 -9.41
CA VAL A 61 -17.08 -2.69 -8.98
C VAL A 61 -18.01 -2.32 -10.13
N GLY A 62 -19.31 -2.62 -10.00
CA GLY A 62 -20.29 -2.34 -11.04
C GLY A 62 -20.02 -3.10 -12.33
N MET A 63 -20.36 -2.51 -13.48
CA MET A 63 -20.20 -3.13 -14.79
C MET A 63 -18.72 -3.46 -15.12
N VAL A 64 -17.79 -2.63 -14.65
CA VAL A 64 -16.35 -2.85 -14.82
C VAL A 64 -15.88 -4.12 -14.10
N ALA A 65 -16.53 -4.52 -13.00
CA ALA A 65 -16.21 -5.78 -12.34
C ALA A 65 -16.40 -6.96 -13.29
N SER A 66 -17.54 -7.06 -13.98
CA SER A 66 -17.81 -8.14 -14.92
C SER A 66 -16.80 -8.15 -16.08
N LEU A 67 -16.55 -6.98 -16.69
CA LEU A 67 -15.61 -6.83 -17.81
C LEU A 67 -14.16 -7.18 -17.42
N SER A 68 -13.78 -6.88 -16.18
CA SER A 68 -12.43 -7.15 -15.66
C SER A 68 -12.28 -8.52 -15.00
N LYS A 69 -13.30 -9.38 -15.06
CA LYS A 69 -13.35 -10.68 -14.35
C LYS A 69 -13.14 -10.52 -12.84
N HIS A 70 -13.82 -9.54 -12.27
CA HIS A 70 -13.75 -9.15 -10.87
C HIS A 70 -12.32 -8.87 -10.42
N LEU A 71 -11.61 -8.03 -11.18
CA LEU A 71 -10.23 -7.66 -10.88
C LEU A 71 -10.13 -7.10 -9.45
N ARG A 72 -9.23 -7.69 -8.67
CA ARG A 72 -8.82 -7.21 -7.36
C ARG A 72 -7.31 -7.19 -7.29
N GLU A 73 -6.75 -6.06 -6.89
CA GLU A 73 -5.31 -5.89 -6.70
C GLU A 73 -5.03 -5.46 -5.28
N THR A 74 -4.03 -6.09 -4.65
CA THR A 74 -3.55 -5.66 -3.35
C THR A 74 -2.09 -5.27 -3.42
N PHE A 75 -1.72 -4.27 -2.61
CA PHE A 75 -0.36 -3.75 -2.51
C PHE A 75 0.00 -3.69 -1.03
N GLU A 76 1.15 -4.23 -0.67
CA GLU A 76 1.64 -4.23 0.70
C GLU A 76 3.11 -3.77 0.72
N SER A 77 3.40 -2.72 1.48
CA SER A 77 4.78 -2.30 1.77
C SER A 77 5.04 -2.48 3.26
N LYS A 78 6.15 -3.13 3.60
CA LYS A 78 6.60 -3.35 4.98
C LYS A 78 8.05 -2.92 5.11
N GLY A 79 8.38 -2.28 6.21
CA GLY A 79 9.74 -1.83 6.44
C GLY A 79 9.93 -1.10 7.76
N LYS A 80 10.87 -0.17 7.77
CA LYS A 80 11.23 0.65 8.93
C LYS A 80 10.94 2.12 8.69
N VAL A 81 10.65 2.83 9.76
CA VAL A 81 10.57 4.29 9.78
C VAL A 81 11.91 4.81 10.28
N VAL A 82 12.60 5.60 9.45
CA VAL A 82 13.90 6.20 9.78
C VAL A 82 13.79 7.70 9.56
N LYS A 83 13.84 8.49 10.64
CA LYS A 83 13.71 9.97 10.61
C LYS A 83 12.45 10.43 9.83
N GLY A 84 11.31 9.77 10.05
CA GLY A 84 10.03 10.06 9.37
C GLY A 84 9.91 9.50 7.94
N VAL A 85 10.99 8.96 7.37
CA VAL A 85 11.01 8.37 6.03
C VAL A 85 10.76 6.86 6.11
N LEU A 86 9.90 6.33 5.24
CA LEU A 86 9.59 4.91 5.16
C LEU A 86 10.61 4.20 4.29
N VAL A 87 11.33 3.27 4.91
CA VAL A 87 12.43 2.50 4.31
C VAL A 87 11.94 1.06 4.12
N PRO A 88 11.57 0.66 2.89
CA PRO A 88 11.02 -0.67 2.65
C PRO A 88 12.04 -1.78 2.82
N ASP A 89 11.58 -2.87 3.44
CA ASP A 89 12.21 -4.20 3.47
C ASP A 89 11.57 -5.09 2.38
N THR A 90 10.23 -5.03 2.26
CA THR A 90 9.48 -5.80 1.27
C THR A 90 8.32 -5.00 0.66
N TYR A 91 8.06 -5.25 -0.62
CA TYR A 91 6.86 -4.80 -1.32
C TYR A 91 6.21 -5.99 -2.02
N THR A 92 4.91 -6.20 -1.77
CA THR A 92 4.13 -7.31 -2.35
C THR A 92 2.96 -6.75 -3.12
N MET A 93 2.78 -7.23 -4.36
CA MET A 93 1.61 -6.95 -5.18
C MET A 93 0.89 -8.27 -5.49
N THR A 94 -0.42 -8.32 -5.31
CA THR A 94 -1.24 -9.44 -5.80
C THR A 94 -2.28 -8.95 -6.79
N ILE A 95 -2.55 -9.76 -7.82
CA ILE A 95 -3.56 -9.48 -8.84
C ILE A 95 -4.42 -10.73 -8.98
N LYS A 96 -5.72 -10.62 -8.69
CA LYS A 96 -6.71 -11.68 -8.90
C LYS A 96 -7.71 -11.23 -9.95
N ARG A 97 -7.89 -12.03 -11.00
CA ARG A 97 -8.93 -11.83 -12.04
C ARG A 97 -9.40 -13.18 -12.59
N GLY A 98 -10.70 -13.46 -12.45
CA GLY A 98 -11.25 -14.79 -12.71
C GLY A 98 -10.50 -15.87 -11.94
N SER A 99 -10.05 -16.92 -12.64
CA SER A 99 -9.24 -18.00 -12.08
C SER A 99 -7.74 -17.71 -11.99
N LYS A 100 -7.28 -16.53 -12.44
CA LYS A 100 -5.85 -16.17 -12.47
C LYS A 100 -5.47 -15.39 -11.22
N PHE A 101 -4.41 -15.84 -10.56
CA PHE A 101 -3.79 -15.18 -9.42
C PHE A 101 -2.30 -14.98 -9.69
N TYR A 102 -1.85 -13.73 -9.60
CA TYR A 102 -0.43 -13.36 -9.67
C TYR A 102 0.00 -12.79 -8.34
N LYS A 103 1.21 -13.14 -7.89
CA LYS A 103 1.85 -12.52 -6.74
C LYS A 103 3.27 -12.14 -7.09
N TYR A 104 3.61 -10.89 -6.87
CA TYR A 104 4.95 -10.35 -7.03
C TYR A 104 5.47 -9.95 -5.66
N ILE A 105 6.67 -10.40 -5.31
CA ILE A 105 7.34 -10.02 -4.05
C ILE A 105 8.67 -9.40 -4.42
N TYR A 106 8.91 -8.20 -3.91
CA TYR A 106 10.14 -7.45 -4.04
C TYR A 106 10.79 -7.39 -2.66
N LYS A 107 12.01 -7.90 -2.53
CA LYS A 107 12.79 -7.87 -1.27
C LYS A 107 13.99 -6.96 -1.46
N PHE A 108 14.14 -5.98 -0.58
CA PHE A 108 15.19 -4.98 -0.63
C PHE A 108 16.36 -5.39 0.27
N ASP A 109 17.48 -5.83 -0.33
CA ASP A 109 18.73 -6.04 0.39
C ASP A 109 19.57 -4.77 0.31
N ARG A 110 19.50 -3.96 1.37
CA ARG A 110 20.22 -2.68 1.47
C ARG A 110 21.70 -2.82 1.75
N LYS A 111 22.15 -3.97 2.25
CA LYS A 111 23.59 -4.21 2.46
C LYS A 111 24.28 -4.46 1.12
N LYS A 112 23.58 -5.16 0.22
CA LYS A 112 24.08 -5.50 -1.13
C LYS A 112 23.62 -4.53 -2.22
N TYR A 113 22.70 -3.61 -1.92
CA TYR A 113 22.02 -2.75 -2.88
C TYR A 113 21.35 -3.54 -4.02
N VAL A 114 20.68 -4.65 -3.66
CA VAL A 114 20.04 -5.58 -4.59
C VAL A 114 18.56 -5.74 -4.26
N ILE A 115 17.73 -5.82 -5.31
CA ILE A 115 16.30 -6.14 -5.18
C ILE A 115 16.03 -7.51 -5.78
N TYR A 116 15.53 -8.43 -4.96
CA TYR A 116 15.06 -9.74 -5.41
C TYR A 116 13.58 -9.65 -5.78
N LYS A 117 13.24 -10.03 -7.01
CA LYS A 117 11.87 -10.10 -7.51
C LYS A 117 11.45 -11.56 -7.69
N LEU A 118 10.47 -11.98 -6.90
CA LEU A 118 9.82 -13.27 -7.02
C LEU A 118 8.47 -13.07 -7.71
N ARG A 119 8.13 -13.95 -8.66
CA ARG A 119 6.80 -14.01 -9.28
C ARG A 119 6.21 -15.39 -9.06
N TYR A 120 4.97 -15.40 -8.59
CA TYR A 120 4.15 -16.59 -8.48
C TYR A 120 2.93 -16.46 -9.38
N PHE A 121 2.55 -17.56 -10.01
CA PHE A 121 1.30 -17.70 -10.75
C PHE A 121 0.52 -18.89 -10.17
N ASN A 122 -0.72 -18.62 -9.74
CA ASN A 122 -1.60 -19.61 -9.10
C ASN A 122 -0.88 -20.42 -7.99
N GLY A 123 -0.09 -19.72 -7.16
CA GLY A 123 0.64 -20.31 -6.02
C GLY A 123 1.99 -20.94 -6.39
N LYS A 124 2.28 -21.17 -7.67
CA LYS A 124 3.56 -21.75 -8.12
C LYS A 124 4.58 -20.65 -8.38
N LEU A 125 5.80 -20.80 -7.86
CA LEU A 125 6.90 -19.89 -8.17
C LEU A 125 7.29 -20.08 -9.63
N GLU A 126 7.22 -19.01 -10.42
CA GLU A 126 7.66 -19.03 -11.83
C GLU A 126 9.11 -18.58 -11.97
N TYR A 127 9.50 -17.52 -11.25
CA TYR A 127 10.89 -17.09 -11.23
C TYR A 127 11.26 -16.35 -9.95
N ASN A 128 12.56 -16.37 -9.66
CA ASN A 128 13.23 -15.50 -8.70
C ASN A 128 14.43 -14.87 -9.41
N ARG A 129 14.45 -13.54 -9.54
CA ARG A 129 15.53 -12.83 -10.23
C ARG A 129 15.96 -11.60 -9.47
N THR A 130 17.22 -11.23 -9.65
CA THR A 130 17.75 -9.94 -9.23
C THR A 130 17.36 -8.87 -10.25
N LEU A 131 16.91 -7.70 -9.80
CA LEU A 131 16.69 -6.56 -10.69
C LEU A 131 18.01 -5.87 -11.04
N PRO A 132 18.16 -5.34 -12.27
CA PRO A 132 19.41 -4.71 -12.72
C PRO A 132 19.57 -3.27 -12.21
N TYR A 133 18.75 -2.86 -11.24
CA TYR A 133 18.73 -1.51 -10.69
C TYR A 133 18.38 -1.54 -9.21
N TRP A 134 18.74 -0.45 -8.53
CA TRP A 134 18.38 -0.18 -7.15
C TRP A 134 17.44 1.03 -7.06
N VAL A 135 16.45 0.95 -6.17
CA VAL A 135 15.61 2.09 -5.79
C VAL A 135 15.46 2.14 -4.27
N ASN A 136 15.43 3.35 -3.71
CA ASN A 136 15.34 3.53 -2.26
C ASN A 136 13.93 3.25 -1.70
N PHE A 137 12.91 3.42 -2.55
CA PHE A 137 11.50 3.36 -2.19
C PHE A 137 10.74 2.43 -3.14
N ASP A 138 9.71 1.77 -2.61
CA ASP A 138 8.60 1.27 -3.41
C ASP A 138 7.54 2.36 -3.58
N VAL A 139 6.52 2.10 -4.41
CA VAL A 139 5.48 3.10 -4.73
C VAL A 139 4.74 3.60 -3.48
N LEU A 140 4.43 2.72 -2.53
CA LEU A 140 3.71 3.09 -1.32
C LEU A 140 4.63 3.83 -0.34
N SER A 141 5.83 3.30 -0.09
CA SER A 141 6.78 3.98 0.80
C SER A 141 7.19 5.34 0.27
N LEU A 142 7.32 5.50 -1.05
CA LEU A 142 7.56 6.78 -1.69
C LEU A 142 6.40 7.74 -1.40
N TYR A 143 5.17 7.37 -1.75
CA TYR A 143 3.99 8.23 -1.60
C TYR A 143 3.81 8.72 -0.16
N PHE A 144 3.90 7.82 0.82
CA PHE A 144 3.76 8.18 2.24
C PHE A 144 4.98 8.95 2.79
N SER A 145 6.16 8.81 2.17
CA SER A 145 7.35 9.59 2.54
C SER A 145 7.40 10.96 1.86
N LEU A 146 6.59 11.23 0.82
CA LEU A 146 6.63 12.49 0.06
C LEU A 146 6.60 13.74 0.95
N PRO A 147 5.75 13.85 2.00
CA PRO A 147 5.75 15.04 2.87
C PRO A 147 7.09 15.30 3.56
N HIS A 148 7.88 14.25 3.84
CA HIS A 148 9.20 14.36 4.45
C HIS A 148 10.32 14.58 3.41
N LEU A 149 10.13 14.04 2.19
CA LEU A 149 11.09 14.18 1.10
C LEU A 149 11.01 15.55 0.41
N MET A 150 9.84 16.19 0.46
CA MET A 150 9.62 17.52 -0.11
C MET A 150 9.95 18.60 0.95
N LYS A 151 10.91 19.48 0.66
CA LYS A 151 11.19 20.64 1.51
C LYS A 151 9.93 21.53 1.62
N PRO A 152 9.61 22.10 2.80
CA PRO A 152 8.55 23.09 2.93
C PRO A 152 8.86 24.28 2.01
N GLY A 153 8.00 24.55 1.02
CA GLY A 153 8.15 25.67 0.08
C GLY A 153 7.91 25.33 -1.40
N LYS A 154 7.90 24.06 -1.81
CA LYS A 154 7.44 23.68 -3.16
C LYS A 154 5.98 23.23 -3.12
N LYS A 155 5.14 23.85 -3.95
CA LYS A 155 3.68 23.69 -4.00
C LYS A 155 3.25 22.24 -3.77
N ARG A 156 2.34 22.04 -2.82
CA ARG A 156 1.66 20.76 -2.61
C ARG A 156 0.82 20.46 -3.87
N TYR A 157 1.23 19.50 -4.68
CA TYR A 157 0.38 18.97 -5.73
C TYR A 157 -0.63 18.01 -5.08
N THR A 158 -1.87 18.47 -4.96
CA THR A 158 -3.03 17.61 -4.70
C THR A 158 -3.45 16.97 -6.01
N PHE A 159 -3.41 15.64 -6.07
CA PHE A 159 -4.08 14.83 -7.10
C PHE A 159 -5.54 14.57 -6.71
#